data_AF-A0A4Q6FVX4-F1
#
_entry.id   AF-A0A4Q6FVX4-F1
#
_cell.length_a   1.000
_cell.length_b   1.000
_cell.length_c   1.000
_cell.angle_alpha   90.00
_cell.angle_beta   90.00
_cell.angle_gamma   90.00
#
_symmetry.space_group_name_H-M   'P 1'
#
loop_
_entity.id
_entity.type
_entity.pdbx_description
1 polymer ?
#
loop_
_entity_poly.entity_id
_entity_poly.type
_entity_poly.pdbx_seq_one_letter_code
_entity_poly.pdbx_strand_id
1 'polypeptide(L)'
;MNYLALSAALGVVHVLAASAAASKQRSLKWNLGPRDESPPPLGKIPARFDRALKNFSETFPLFLGAVLGSFLLSQPLSEIETGMALYFWGRVAYLPIYALGIPVVRTLSWGVSMIGIAMIIWNGLT
;
A
#
# COMPACT_ATOMS: atom_id res chain seq x y z
N MET A 1 -16.90 -1.75 -9.42
CA MET A 1 -15.57 -2.38 -9.66
C MET A 1 -15.02 -2.92 -8.33
N ASN A 2 -14.37 -4.11 -8.26
CA ASN A 2 -13.91 -4.67 -6.97
C ASN A 2 -12.55 -4.09 -6.51
N TYR A 3 -12.55 -2.83 -6.06
CA TYR A 3 -11.36 -2.11 -5.61
C TYR A 3 -10.69 -2.71 -4.37
N LEU A 4 -11.42 -3.42 -3.52
CA LEU A 4 -10.84 -4.12 -2.37
C LEU A 4 -9.90 -5.24 -2.84
N ALA A 5 -10.36 -6.10 -3.74
CA ALA A 5 -9.55 -7.17 -4.31
C ALA A 5 -8.34 -6.62 -5.10
N LEU A 6 -8.55 -5.56 -5.90
CA LEU A 6 -7.47 -4.89 -6.62
C LEU A 6 -6.43 -4.29 -5.68
N SER A 7 -6.85 -3.71 -4.55
CA SER A 7 -5.94 -3.17 -3.54
C SER A 7 -5.15 -4.27 -2.83
N ALA A 8 -5.78 -5.42 -2.53
CA ALA A 8 -5.06 -6.58 -2.00
C ALA A 8 -4.01 -7.11 -2.99
N ALA A 9 -4.37 -7.21 -4.28
CA ALA A 9 -3.42 -7.57 -5.34
C ALA A 9 -2.28 -6.55 -5.46
N LEU A 10 -2.56 -5.25 -5.31
CA LEU A 10 -1.53 -4.21 -5.29
C LEU A 10 -0.60 -4.35 -4.06
N GLY A 11 -1.10 -4.81 -2.92
CA GLY A 11 -0.28 -5.19 -1.77
C GLY A 11 0.72 -6.28 -2.10
N VAL A 12 0.31 -7.30 -2.87
CA VAL A 12 1.23 -8.33 -3.40
C VAL A 12 2.29 -7.70 -4.31
N VAL A 13 1.91 -6.76 -5.18
CA VAL A 13 2.86 -6.02 -6.02
C VAL A 13 3.89 -5.25 -5.18
N HIS A 14 3.49 -4.60 -4.09
CA HIS A 14 4.40 -3.94 -3.16
C HIS A 14 5.41 -4.93 -2.53
N VAL A 15 4.94 -6.08 -2.08
CA VAL A 15 5.80 -7.13 -1.50
C VAL A 15 6.80 -7.65 -2.52
N LEU A 16 6.34 -7.98 -3.72
CA LEU A 16 7.20 -8.48 -4.80
C LEU A 16 8.23 -7.44 -5.24
N ALA A 17 7.83 -6.17 -5.38
CA ALA A 17 8.74 -5.09 -5.77
C ALA A 17 9.85 -4.85 -4.73
N ALA A 18 9.49 -4.79 -3.44
CA ALA A 18 10.47 -4.63 -2.35
C ALA A 18 11.39 -5.84 -2.25
N SER A 19 10.84 -7.06 -2.31
CA SER A 19 11.60 -8.31 -2.28
C SER A 19 12.58 -8.40 -3.45
N ALA A 20 12.12 -8.20 -4.68
CA ALA A 20 12.96 -8.25 -5.88
C ALA A 20 14.08 -7.19 -5.85
N ALA A 21 13.77 -5.97 -5.42
CA ALA A 21 14.78 -4.91 -5.32
C ALA A 21 15.85 -5.24 -4.26
N ALA A 22 15.45 -5.75 -3.10
CA ALA A 22 16.37 -6.16 -2.04
C ALA A 22 17.22 -7.38 -2.46
N SER A 23 16.62 -8.37 -3.11
CA SER A 23 17.30 -9.60 -3.55
C SER A 23 18.34 -9.34 -4.64
N LYS A 24 18.15 -8.35 -5.52
CA LYS A 24 19.17 -7.93 -6.49
C LYS A 24 20.43 -7.35 -5.83
N GLN A 25 20.30 -6.79 -4.64
CA GLN A 25 21.44 -6.23 -3.91
C GLN A 25 22.09 -7.25 -2.97
N ARG A 26 21.31 -8.18 -2.44
CA ARG A 26 21.75 -9.15 -1.43
C ARG A 26 22.33 -10.41 -2.09
N SER A 27 23.31 -11.03 -1.43
CA SER A 27 23.93 -12.26 -1.92
C SER A 27 22.94 -13.43 -1.92
N LEU A 28 23.20 -14.44 -2.74
CA LEU A 28 22.40 -15.67 -2.77
C LEU A 28 22.38 -16.35 -1.40
N LYS A 29 23.53 -16.38 -0.71
CA LYS A 29 23.68 -16.89 0.66
C LYS A 29 22.76 -16.15 1.64
N TRP A 30 22.65 -14.84 1.52
CA TRP A 30 21.73 -14.05 2.35
C TRP A 30 20.26 -14.35 2.04
N ASN A 31 19.91 -14.41 0.75
CA ASN A 31 18.52 -14.60 0.33
C ASN A 31 17.96 -15.99 0.71
N LEU A 32 18.81 -17.03 0.65
CA LEU A 32 18.47 -18.42 0.98
C LEU A 32 18.83 -18.83 2.42
N GLY A 33 19.63 -18.03 3.12
CA GLY A 33 20.03 -18.29 4.49
C GLY A 33 18.94 -17.93 5.51
N PRO A 34 19.15 -18.26 6.80
CA PRO A 34 18.15 -18.11 7.85
C PRO A 34 17.84 -16.65 8.26
N ARG A 35 18.67 -15.68 7.83
CA ARG A 35 18.48 -14.22 8.07
C ARG A 35 18.43 -13.80 9.56
N ASP A 36 19.07 -14.58 10.42
CA ASP A 36 19.15 -14.30 11.87
C ASP A 36 20.09 -13.12 12.21
N GLU A 37 21.01 -12.80 11.30
CA GLU A 37 21.93 -11.67 11.43
C GLU A 37 21.26 -10.35 10.99
N SER A 38 21.87 -9.22 11.34
CA SER A 38 21.38 -7.92 10.87
C SER A 38 21.43 -7.82 9.34
N PRO A 39 20.33 -7.37 8.70
CA PRO A 39 20.29 -7.27 7.24
C PRO A 39 21.32 -6.27 6.71
N PRO A 40 22.01 -6.59 5.60
CA PRO A 40 22.85 -5.63 4.91
C PRO A 40 22.04 -4.37 4.55
N PRO A 41 22.63 -3.17 4.72
CA PRO A 41 21.93 -1.93 4.46
C PRO A 41 21.47 -1.85 3.01
N LEU A 42 20.22 -1.44 2.80
CA LEU A 42 19.67 -1.28 1.46
C LEU A 42 20.24 -0.02 0.79
N GLY A 43 20.54 -0.15 -0.50
CA GLY A 43 20.86 0.96 -1.36
C GLY A 43 19.64 1.84 -1.62
N LYS A 44 19.85 2.96 -2.32
CA LYS A 44 18.81 4.01 -2.49
C LYS A 44 17.49 3.48 -3.05
N ILE A 45 17.52 2.66 -4.10
CA ILE A 45 16.29 2.17 -4.77
C ILE A 45 15.60 1.07 -3.93
N PRO A 46 16.26 -0.01 -3.48
CA PRO A 46 15.62 -0.99 -2.61
C PRO A 46 15.03 -0.39 -1.33
N ALA A 47 15.73 0.59 -0.73
CA ALA A 47 15.21 1.31 0.44
C ALA A 47 13.95 2.14 0.13
N ARG A 48 13.74 2.59 -1.12
CA ARG A 48 12.51 3.29 -1.52
C ARG A 48 11.34 2.32 -1.64
N PHE A 49 11.54 1.15 -2.25
CA PHE A 49 10.49 0.13 -2.32
C PHE A 49 10.11 -0.41 -0.94
N ASP A 50 11.09 -0.63 -0.06
CA ASP A 50 10.87 -1.03 1.32
C ASP A 50 9.98 -0.01 2.08
N ARG A 51 10.33 1.28 2.00
CA ARG A 51 9.48 2.34 2.60
C ARG A 51 8.09 2.44 1.95
N ALA A 52 7.98 2.23 0.64
CA ALA A 52 6.69 2.22 -0.03
C ALA A 52 5.80 1.06 0.43
N LEU A 53 6.36 -0.14 0.61
CA LEU A 53 5.68 -1.29 1.20
C LEU A 53 5.25 -1.00 2.64
N LYS A 54 6.16 -0.50 3.49
CA LYS A 54 5.84 -0.16 4.87
C LYS A 54 4.66 0.82 4.96
N ASN A 55 4.68 1.86 4.12
CA ASN A 55 3.58 2.82 4.06
C ASN A 55 2.26 2.21 3.56
N PHE A 56 2.32 1.23 2.66
CA PHE A 56 1.13 0.47 2.25
C PHE A 56 0.60 -0.34 3.42
N SER A 57 1.45 -1.07 4.12
CA SER A 57 1.10 -1.90 5.28
C SER A 57 0.54 -1.09 6.46
N GLU A 58 0.91 0.18 6.60
CA GLU A 58 0.34 1.09 7.61
C GLU A 58 -1.10 1.53 7.27
N THR A 59 -1.43 1.67 5.98
CA THR A 59 -2.72 2.24 5.54
C THR A 59 -3.72 1.20 5.07
N PHE A 60 -3.27 0.06 4.55
CA PHE A 60 -4.12 -1.01 4.05
C PHE A 60 -5.02 -1.64 5.12
N PRO A 61 -4.55 -1.94 6.35
CA PRO A 61 -5.43 -2.45 7.41
C PRO A 61 -6.55 -1.46 7.77
N LEU A 62 -6.28 -0.15 7.73
CA LEU A 62 -7.29 0.88 7.97
C LEU A 62 -8.35 0.88 6.86
N PHE A 63 -7.91 0.83 5.60
CA PHE A 63 -8.79 0.71 4.45
C PHE A 63 -9.64 -0.57 4.50
N LEU A 64 -9.01 -1.72 4.73
CA LEU A 64 -9.67 -3.01 4.85
C LEU A 64 -10.70 -2.99 5.98
N GLY A 65 -10.33 -2.49 7.15
CA GLY A 65 -11.23 -2.38 8.31
C GLY A 65 -12.43 -1.49 8.02
N ALA A 66 -12.23 -0.35 7.36
CA ALA A 66 -13.33 0.54 6.99
C ALA A 66 -14.32 -0.13 6.01
N VAL A 67 -13.81 -0.78 4.95
CA VAL A 67 -14.66 -1.48 3.97
C VAL A 67 -15.42 -2.65 4.61
N LEU A 68 -14.73 -3.47 5.42
CA LEU A 68 -15.38 -4.58 6.11
C LEU A 68 -16.40 -4.08 7.15
N GLY A 69 -16.10 -2.98 7.85
CA GLY A 69 -17.02 -2.34 8.78
C GLY A 69 -18.32 -1.91 8.09
N SER A 70 -18.22 -1.19 6.96
CA SER A 70 -19.39 -0.82 6.15
C SER A 70 -20.18 -2.05 5.68
N PHE A 71 -19.50 -3.13 5.28
CA PHE A 71 -20.16 -4.37 4.90
C PHE A 71 -20.92 -5.02 6.07
N LEU A 72 -20.31 -5.08 7.26
CA LEU A 72 -20.95 -5.63 8.47
C LEU A 72 -22.16 -4.80 8.92
N LEU A 73 -22.14 -3.50 8.70
CA LEU A 73 -23.27 -2.58 8.94
C LEU A 73 -24.33 -2.63 7.84
N SER A 74 -24.18 -3.51 6.83
CA SER A 74 -25.08 -3.63 5.68
C SER A 74 -25.23 -2.32 4.88
N GLN A 75 -24.20 -1.46 4.90
CA GLN A 75 -24.19 -0.25 4.10
C GLN A 75 -24.11 -0.58 2.60
N PRO A 76 -24.81 0.16 1.72
CA PRO A 76 -24.73 -0.08 0.28
C PRO A 76 -23.30 0.13 -0.24
N LEU A 77 -22.74 -0.88 -0.93
CA LEU A 77 -21.38 -0.79 -1.48
C LEU A 77 -21.19 0.38 -2.46
N SER A 78 -22.26 0.85 -3.09
CA SER A 78 -22.26 2.03 -3.97
C SER A 78 -21.88 3.32 -3.24
N GLU A 79 -22.18 3.43 -1.94
CA GLU A 79 -21.89 4.64 -1.15
C GLU A 79 -20.41 4.76 -0.82
N ILE A 80 -19.72 3.63 -0.70
CA ILE A 80 -18.28 3.58 -0.40
C ILE A 80 -17.40 3.37 -1.64
N GLU A 81 -18.00 3.17 -2.82
CA GLU A 81 -17.25 2.87 -4.06
C GLU A 81 -16.24 3.96 -4.42
N THR A 82 -16.64 5.24 -4.31
CA THR A 82 -15.73 6.37 -4.57
C THR A 82 -14.55 6.37 -3.60
N GLY A 83 -14.80 6.13 -2.31
CA GLY A 83 -13.74 6.05 -1.31
C GLY A 83 -12.75 4.91 -1.60
N MET A 84 -13.27 3.74 -2.03
CA MET A 84 -12.43 2.62 -2.44
C MET A 84 -11.62 2.91 -3.71
N ALA A 85 -12.21 3.60 -4.69
CA ALA A 85 -11.52 4.00 -5.91
C ALA A 85 -10.37 4.97 -5.64
N LEU A 86 -10.60 5.98 -4.79
CA LEU A 86 -9.58 6.96 -4.38
C LEU A 86 -8.42 6.28 -3.64
N TYR A 87 -8.73 5.36 -2.73
CA TYR A 87 -7.69 4.55 -2.07
C TYR A 87 -6.86 3.83 -3.12
N PHE A 88 -7.48 2.99 -3.95
CA PHE A 88 -6.80 2.16 -4.94
C PHE A 88 -5.93 2.98 -5.89
N TRP A 89 -6.50 3.97 -6.58
CA TRP A 89 -5.75 4.75 -7.58
C TRP A 89 -4.67 5.63 -6.95
N GLY A 90 -4.91 6.15 -5.75
CA GLY A 90 -3.89 6.82 -4.96
C GLY A 90 -2.69 5.91 -4.70
N ARG A 91 -2.91 4.64 -4.33
CA ARG A 91 -1.83 3.66 -4.09
C ARG A 91 -1.14 3.22 -5.40
N VAL A 92 -1.90 3.06 -6.49
CA VAL A 92 -1.33 2.74 -7.82
C VAL A 92 -0.34 3.82 -8.26
N ALA A 93 -0.69 5.10 -8.08
CA ALA A 93 0.21 6.21 -8.36
C ALA A 93 1.39 6.27 -7.36
N TYR A 94 1.15 5.98 -6.09
CA TYR A 94 2.14 6.13 -5.01
C TYR A 94 3.41 5.31 -5.28
N LEU A 95 3.26 4.05 -5.66
CA LEU A 95 4.37 3.11 -5.83
C LEU A 95 5.44 3.61 -6.83
N PRO A 96 5.11 3.90 -8.11
CA PRO A 96 6.11 4.40 -9.06
C PRO A 96 6.66 5.77 -8.67
N ILE A 97 5.83 6.69 -8.16
CA ILE A 97 6.26 8.03 -7.74
C ILE A 97 7.30 7.94 -6.61
N TYR A 98 7.06 7.07 -5.63
CA TYR A 98 7.97 6.86 -4.51
C TYR A 98 9.28 6.19 -4.96
N ALA A 99 9.20 5.21 -5.87
CA ALA A 99 10.38 4.55 -6.44
C ALA A 99 11.28 5.54 -7.21
N LEU A 100 10.67 6.43 -8.00
CA LEU A 100 11.37 7.50 -8.73
C LEU A 100 11.92 8.57 -7.76
N GLY A 101 11.35 8.70 -6.57
CA GLY A 101 11.81 9.62 -5.54
C GLY A 101 11.34 11.05 -5.78
N ILE A 102 10.21 11.23 -6.47
CA ILE A 102 9.62 12.53 -6.76
C ILE A 102 8.99 13.07 -5.46
N PRO A 103 9.55 14.15 -4.86
CA PRO A 103 9.00 14.73 -3.64
C PRO A 103 7.65 15.39 -3.91
N VAL A 104 6.87 15.65 -2.85
CA VAL A 104 5.55 16.31 -2.88
C VAL A 104 4.45 15.50 -3.59
N VAL A 105 4.66 15.04 -4.83
CA VAL A 105 3.68 14.27 -5.60
C VAL A 105 3.33 12.96 -4.88
N ARG A 106 4.30 12.31 -4.23
CA ARG A 106 4.04 11.14 -3.39
C ARG A 106 3.08 11.45 -2.23
N THR A 107 3.18 12.65 -1.67
CA THR A 107 2.35 13.09 -0.54
C THR A 107 0.94 13.39 -1.01
N LEU A 108 0.78 14.00 -2.19
CA LEU A 108 -0.53 14.19 -2.80
C LEU A 108 -1.23 12.86 -3.09
N SER A 109 -0.51 11.91 -3.69
CA SER A 109 -1.01 10.56 -3.95
C SER A 109 -1.41 9.82 -2.66
N TRP A 110 -0.63 9.95 -1.58
CA TRP A 110 -1.01 9.42 -0.27
C TRP A 110 -2.25 10.13 0.30
N GLY A 111 -2.33 11.45 0.18
CA GLY A 111 -3.46 12.26 0.63
C GLY A 111 -4.76 11.85 -0.04
N VAL A 112 -4.74 11.59 -1.35
CA VAL A 112 -5.88 11.03 -2.09
C VAL A 112 -6.35 9.70 -1.49
N SER A 113 -5.41 8.80 -1.16
CA SER A 113 -5.78 7.53 -0.52
C SER A 113 -6.38 7.72 0.88
N MET A 114 -5.87 8.67 1.66
CA MET A 114 -6.38 8.97 3.00
C MET A 114 -7.77 9.60 2.96
N ILE A 115 -8.04 10.48 2.00
CA ILE A 115 -9.38 11.01 1.75
C ILE A 115 -10.34 9.86 1.44
N GLY A 116 -9.93 8.91 0.60
CA GLY A 116 -10.72 7.71 0.31
C GLY A 116 -11.09 6.92 1.56
N ILE A 117 -10.13 6.65 2.45
CA ILE A 117 -10.39 5.98 3.74
C ILE A 117 -11.34 6.81 4.61
N ALA A 118 -11.11 8.12 4.73
CA ALA A 118 -11.93 9.00 5.55
C ALA A 118 -13.40 9.03 5.07
N MET A 119 -13.64 8.99 3.76
CA MET A 119 -14.99 8.92 3.20
C MET A 119 -15.71 7.62 3.60
N ILE A 120 -15.03 6.48 3.55
CA ILE A 120 -15.61 5.18 3.91
C ILE A 120 -15.93 5.16 5.42
N ILE A 121 -15.00 5.63 6.25
CA ILE A 121 -15.19 5.74 7.69
C ILE A 121 -16.38 6.66 8.00
N TRP A 122 -16.43 7.83 7.37
CA TRP A 122 -17.52 8.78 7.58
C TRP A 122 -18.88 8.18 7.25
N ASN A 123 -18.99 7.48 6.11
CA ASN A 123 -20.23 6.78 5.74
C ASN A 123 -20.62 5.72 6.79
N GLY A 124 -19.66 5.00 7.38
CA GLY A 124 -19.96 4.05 8.46
C GLY A 124 -20.40 4.68 9.78
N LEU A 125 -20.19 5.99 9.98
CA LEU A 125 -20.56 6.72 11.20
C LEU A 125 -21.93 7.41 11.11
N THR A 126 -22.50 7.51 9.92
CA THR A 126 -23.77 8.20 9.63
C THR A 126 -24.84 7.21 9.21
#